data_AF-A0A1D2QN97-F1
#
_entry.id   AF-A0A1D2QN97-F1
#
_cell.length_a   1.000
_cell.length_b   1.000
_cell.length_c   1.000
_cell.angle_alpha   90.00
_cell.angle_beta   90.00
_cell.angle_gamma   90.00
#
_symmetry.space_group_name_H-M   'P 1'
#
loop_
_entity.id
_entity.type
_entity.pdbx_description
1 polymer ?
#
loop_
_entity_poly.entity_id
_entity_poly.type
_entity_poly.pdbx_seq_one_letter_code
_entity_poly.pdbx_strand_id
1 'polypeptide(L)' 'MADHLRVILKAIEDRKHYAAPEYLLPIDFRLSDSSIATVINCTLDLEMDNMLSAENVKRSRQHIREKQQMK' A
#
# COMPACT_ATOMS: atom_id res chain seq x y z
N MET A 1 1.52 10.51 4.22
CA MET A 1 1.56 9.70 2.99
C MET A 1 2.40 8.43 3.12
N ALA A 2 3.72 8.52 3.28
CA ALA A 2 4.60 7.33 3.31
C ALA A 2 4.24 6.33 4.43
N ASP A 3 3.76 6.82 5.58
CA ASP A 3 3.39 5.95 6.70
C ASP A 3 2.08 5.19 6.44
N HIS A 4 1.05 5.83 5.87
CA HIS A 4 -0.17 5.12 5.46
C HIS A 4 0.12 4.04 4.43
N LEU A 5 0.97 4.34 3.44
CA LEU A 5 1.38 3.35 2.46
C LEU A 5 2.11 2.17 3.12
N ARG A 6 3.02 2.42 4.05
CA ARG A 6 3.70 1.35 4.82
C ARG A 6 2.72 0.50 5.61
N VAL A 7 1.76 1.14 6.29
CA VAL A 7 0.74 0.43 7.09
C VAL A 7 -0.11 -0.46 6.19
N ILE A 8 -0.59 0.04 5.05
CA ILE A 8 -1.39 -0.76 4.10
C ILE A 8 -0.56 -1.93 3.55
N LEU A 9 0.67 -1.68 3.11
CA LEU A 9 1.53 -2.74 2.56
C LEU A 9 1.85 -3.80 3.62
N LYS A 10 2.15 -3.40 4.86
CA LYS A 10 2.37 -4.32 5.97
C LYS A 10 1.12 -5.13 6.31
N ALA A 11 -0.05 -4.49 6.33
CA ALA A 11 -1.30 -5.16 6.62
C ALA A 11 -1.73 -6.14 5.51
N ILE A 12 -1.34 -5.91 4.26
CA ILE A 12 -1.48 -6.88 3.17
C ILE A 12 -0.54 -8.05 3.41
N GLU A 13 0.74 -7.77 3.69
CA GLU A 13 1.74 -8.81 3.91
C GLU A 13 1.38 -9.70 5.10
N ASP A 14 0.90 -9.11 6.19
CA ASP A 14 0.48 -9.86 7.37
C ASP A 14 -0.70 -10.76 7.10
N ARG A 15 -1.64 -10.35 6.25
CA ARG A 15 -2.78 -11.20 5.86
C ARG A 15 -2.39 -12.37 4.96
N LYS A 16 -1.22 -12.34 4.33
CA LYS A 16 -0.73 -13.46 3.52
C LYS A 16 -0.13 -14.57 4.38
N HIS A 17 0.32 -14.24 5.59
CA HIS A 17 1.10 -15.15 6.43
C HIS A 17 0.48 -15.46 7.80
N TYR A 18 -0.29 -14.52 8.37
CA TYR A 18 -0.66 -14.55 9.79
C TYR A 18 -2.16 -14.36 10.05
N ALA A 19 -2.99 -14.23 9.00
CA ALA A 19 -4.44 -14.14 9.18
C ALA A 19 -5.08 -15.51 9.48
N ALA A 20 -6.27 -15.49 10.08
CA ALA A 20 -7.10 -16.69 10.19
C ALA A 20 -7.44 -17.23 8.79
N PRO A 21 -7.70 -18.55 8.64
CA PRO A 21 -7.86 -19.20 7.34
C PRO A 21 -8.86 -18.51 6.40
N GLU A 22 -9.96 -17.99 6.94
CA GLU A 22 -11.02 -17.30 6.20
C GLU A 22 -10.67 -15.88 5.72
N TYR A 23 -9.59 -15.30 6.26
CA TYR A 23 -9.10 -13.95 5.90
C TYR A 23 -7.72 -13.98 5.25
N LEU A 24 -7.20 -15.17 4.93
CA LEU A 24 -5.89 -15.33 4.33
C LEU A 24 -5.91 -14.84 2.89
N LEU A 25 -4.97 -13.95 2.54
CA LEU A 25 -4.76 -13.54 1.17
C LEU A 25 -3.84 -14.52 0.44
N PRO A 26 -4.04 -14.75 -0.87
CA PRO A 26 -3.10 -15.53 -1.67
C PRO A 26 -1.66 -15.00 -1.56
N ILE A 27 -0.67 -15.90 -1.60
CA ILE A 27 0.75 -15.52 -1.45
C ILE A 27 1.24 -14.58 -2.56
N ASP A 28 0.61 -14.63 -3.73
CA ASP A 28 0.92 -13.75 -4.88
C ASP A 28 -0.02 -12.55 -4.97
N PHE A 29 -0.88 -12.33 -3.98
CA PHE A 29 -1.77 -11.18 -3.96
C PHE A 29 -0.98 -9.88 -3.94
N ARG A 30 -1.31 -8.98 -4.88
CA ARG A 30 -0.71 -7.65 -5.01
C ARG A 30 -1.77 -6.65 -5.42
N LEU A 31 -1.69 -5.45 -4.86
CA LEU A 31 -2.41 -4.29 -5.37
C LEU A 31 -1.54 -3.49 -6.34
N SER A 32 -2.16 -3.06 -7.44
CA SER A 32 -1.59 -2.08 -8.34
C SER A 32 -1.46 -0.72 -7.63
N ASP A 33 -0.60 0.14 -8.17
CA ASP A 33 -0.39 1.47 -7.60
C ASP A 33 -1.64 2.35 -7.72
N SER A 34 -2.46 2.15 -8.77
CA SER A 34 -3.77 2.81 -8.91
C SER A 34 -4.76 2.36 -7.84
N SER A 35 -4.88 1.06 -7.57
CA SER A 35 -5.78 0.56 -6.53
C SER A 35 -5.36 1.04 -5.14
N ILE A 36 -4.06 1.09 -4.85
CA ILE A 36 -3.56 1.65 -3.60
C ILE A 36 -3.89 3.15 -3.50
N ALA A 37 -3.70 3.91 -4.58
CA ALA A 37 -4.04 5.32 -4.60
C ALA A 37 -5.53 5.54 -4.29
N THR A 38 -6.42 4.76 -4.92
CA THR A 38 -7.87 4.78 -4.64
C THR A 38 -8.15 4.48 -3.17
N VAL A 39 -7.58 3.41 -2.61
CA VAL A 39 -7.80 3.05 -1.20
C VAL A 39 -7.36 4.18 -0.27
N ILE A 40 -6.22 4.82 -0.52
CA ILE A 40 -5.72 5.90 0.32
C ILE A 40 -6.62 7.14 0.17
N ASN A 41 -6.98 7.51 -1.06
CA ASN A 41 -7.86 8.66 -1.31
C ASN A 41 -9.21 8.50 -0.61
N CYS A 42 -9.82 7.30 -0.69
CA CYS A 42 -11.08 7.01 0.00
C CYS A 42 -10.91 6.97 1.53
N THR A 43 -9.82 6.38 2.04
CA THR A 43 -9.61 6.24 3.49
C THR A 43 -9.31 7.58 4.15
N LEU A 44 -8.58 8.46 3.47
CA LEU A 44 -8.18 9.76 3.98
C LEU A 44 -9.13 10.90 3.60
N ASP A 45 -10.17 10.61 2.81
CA ASP A 45 -11.15 11.57 2.29
C ASP A 45 -10.48 12.83 1.71
N LEU A 46 -9.51 12.61 0.82
CA LEU A 46 -8.72 13.71 0.26
C LEU A 46 -9.56 14.53 -0.74
N GLU A 47 -9.46 15.86 -0.63
CA GLU A 47 -10.01 16.77 -1.64
C GLU A 47 -9.41 16.51 -3.02
N MET A 48 -10.15 16.86 -4.08
CA MET A 48 -9.79 16.57 -5.46
C MET A 48 -8.37 17.04 -5.82
N ASP A 49 -7.98 18.25 -5.40
CA ASP A 49 -6.67 18.83 -5.69
C ASP A 49 -5.51 18.12 -4.97
N ASN A 50 -5.84 17.35 -3.92
CA ASN A 50 -4.89 16.62 -3.08
C ASN A 50 -4.93 15.10 -3.32
N MET A 51 -5.76 14.62 -4.25
CA MET A 51 -5.86 13.21 -4.57
C MET A 51 -4.53 12.65 -5.07
N LEU A 52 -4.22 11.46 -4.57
CA LEU A 52 -3.02 10.75 -4.94
C LEU A 52 -3.25 10.03 -6.27
N SER A 53 -2.24 10.08 -7.13
CA SER A 53 -2.18 9.30 -8.36
C SER A 53 -1.38 8.01 -8.15
N ALA A 54 -1.51 7.09 -9.11
CA ALA A 54 -0.67 5.90 -9.20
C ALA A 54 0.84 6.26 -9.24
N GLU A 55 1.23 7.38 -9.84
CA GLU A 55 2.63 7.81 -9.88
C GLU A 55 3.16 8.24 -8.52
N ASN A 56 2.34 8.90 -7.69
CA ASN A 56 2.71 9.25 -6.32
C ASN A 56 2.97 7.99 -5.48
N VAL A 57 2.12 6.97 -5.64
CA VAL A 57 2.27 5.67 -4.97
C VAL A 57 3.51 4.94 -5.48
N LYS A 58 3.73 4.86 -6.79
CA LYS A 58 4.89 4.19 -7.40
C LYS A 58 6.20 4.76 -6.86
N ARG A 59 6.37 6.09 -6.86
CA ARG A 59 7.55 6.77 -6.31
C ARG A 59 7.75 6.44 -4.83
N SER A 60 6.66 6.44 -4.06
CA SER A 60 6.71 6.11 -2.63
C SER A 60 7.13 4.65 -2.38
N ARG A 61 6.62 3.69 -3.17
CA ARG A 61 7.01 2.27 -3.08
C ARG A 61 8.48 2.08 -3.43
N GLN A 62 8.96 2.75 -4.47
CA GLN A 62 10.36 2.68 -4.87
C GLN A 62 11.28 3.15 -3.75
N HIS A 63 10.98 4.30 -3.16
CA HIS A 63 11.74 4.84 -2.03
C HIS A 63 11.70 3.94 -0.77
N ILE A 64 10.57 3.24 -0.50
CA ILE A 64 10.50 2.25 0.57
C ILE A 64 11.46 1.08 0.31
N ARG A 65 11.50 0.56 -0.92
CA ARG A 65 12.39 -0.55 -1.30
C ARG A 65 13.85 -0.15 -1.15
N GLU A 66 14.22 1.02 -1.64
CA GLU A 66 15.58 1.56 -1.51
C GLU A 66 16.00 1.66 -0.03
N LYS A 67 15.11 2.16 0.84
CA LYS A 67 15.37 2.22 2.29
C LYS A 67 15.49 0.86 2.98
N GLN A 68 14.85 -0.18 2.44
CA GLN A 68 14.98 -1.55 2.96
C GLN A 68 16.26 -2.24 2.50
N GLN A 69 16.80 -1.85 1.33
CA GLN A 69 18.05 -2.41 0.78
C GLN A 69 19.31 -1.81 1.42
N MET A 70 19.19 -0.65 2.08
CA MET A 70 20.29 0.02 2.79
C MET A 70 20.38 -0.34 4.28
N LYS A 71 19.54 -1.27 4.77
CA LYS A 71 19.57 -1.82 6.13
C LYS A 71 20.03 -3.27 6.10
#